data_AF-X1ST54-F1
#
_entry.id   AF-X1ST54-F1
#
_cell.length_a   1.000
_cell.length_b   1.000
_cell.length_c   1.000
_cell.angle_alpha   90.00
_cell.angle_beta   90.00
_cell.angle_gamma   90.00
#
_symmetry.space_group_name_H-M   'P 1'
#
loop_
_entity.id
_entity.type
_entity.pdbx_description
1 polymer ?
#
loop_
_entity_poly.entity_id
_entity_poly.type
_entity_poly.pdbx_seq_one_letter_code
_entity_poly.pdbx_strand_id
1 'polypeptide(L)'
;EEVKHQLVEVDGMPEDRFEELLQTKIKAVQEERLTETTALTRSLIIKGAKAEKLTREETIELLMLKNYDKWEAEYIFDIEVTGAASPETPMEFRQLVESYRHAVGLDFKEVPPELLEADRKRSDLRIKLADARSRKAPEDEISQLQAELEIAEVTFKNMKAGYGL
;
A
#
# COMPACT_ATOMS: atom_id res chain seq x y z
N GLU A 1 44.59 -15.00 13.35
CA GLU A 1 45.95 -15.27 13.86
C GLU A 1 46.06 -16.65 14.50
N GLU A 2 45.41 -16.92 15.65
CA GLU A 2 45.57 -18.18 16.41
C GLU A 2 45.21 -19.48 15.63
N VAL A 3 44.11 -19.45 14.86
CA VAL A 3 43.65 -20.62 14.07
C VAL A 3 44.56 -20.92 12.87
N LYS A 4 45.18 -19.90 12.27
CA LYS A 4 46.09 -20.08 11.14
C LYS A 4 47.40 -20.72 11.60
N HIS A 5 47.96 -20.24 12.71
CA HIS A 5 49.18 -20.79 13.29
C HIS A 5 49.01 -22.27 13.68
N GLN A 6 47.89 -22.63 14.31
CA GLN A 6 47.65 -24.03 14.69
C GLN A 6 47.57 -24.96 13.46
N LEU A 7 46.83 -24.58 12.42
CA LEU A 7 46.60 -25.47 11.28
C LEU A 7 47.79 -25.53 10.33
N VAL A 8 48.45 -24.39 10.07
CA VAL A 8 49.55 -24.32 9.11
C VAL A 8 50.87 -24.74 9.75
N GLU A 9 51.19 -24.21 10.93
CA GLU A 9 52.51 -24.42 11.54
C GLU A 9 52.57 -25.66 12.44
N VAL A 10 51.49 -25.99 13.16
CA VAL A 10 51.48 -27.14 14.09
C VAL A 10 51.00 -28.43 13.41
N ASP A 11 49.88 -28.36 12.67
CA ASP A 11 49.31 -29.53 11.99
C ASP A 11 49.87 -29.76 10.58
N GLY A 12 50.77 -28.87 10.11
CA GLY A 12 51.51 -29.02 8.86
C GLY A 12 50.68 -28.83 7.59
N MET A 13 49.57 -28.11 7.67
CA MET A 13 48.75 -27.81 6.50
C MET A 13 49.47 -26.82 5.56
N PRO A 14 49.54 -27.09 4.24
CA PRO A 14 50.06 -26.12 3.30
C PRO A 14 49.27 -24.81 3.34
N GLU A 15 49.95 -23.67 3.33
CA GLU A 15 49.30 -22.36 3.48
C GLU A 15 48.27 -22.08 2.38
N ASP A 16 48.55 -22.53 1.15
CA ASP A 16 47.63 -22.45 0.00
C ASP A 16 46.32 -23.21 0.26
N ARG A 17 46.38 -24.34 0.96
CA ARG A 17 45.22 -25.17 1.35
C ARG A 17 44.39 -24.46 2.42
N PHE A 18 45.05 -23.77 3.34
CA PHE A 18 44.37 -22.95 4.35
C PHE A 18 43.65 -21.77 3.70
N GLU A 19 44.28 -21.08 2.75
CA GLU A 19 43.64 -20.00 1.99
C GLU A 19 42.47 -20.51 1.14
N GLU A 20 42.62 -21.67 0.49
CA GLU A 20 41.54 -22.34 -0.24
C GLU A 20 40.35 -22.64 0.70
N LEU A 21 40.60 -23.20 1.89
CA LEU A 21 39.56 -23.48 2.88
C LEU A 21 38.92 -22.20 3.42
N LEU A 22 39.70 -21.16 3.68
CA LEU A 22 39.19 -19.86 4.13
C LEU A 22 38.24 -19.27 3.07
N GLN A 23 38.65 -19.27 1.81
CA GLN A 23 37.84 -18.73 0.73
C GLN A 23 36.60 -19.59 0.43
N THR A 24 36.73 -20.91 0.44
CA THR A 24 35.62 -21.81 0.08
C THR A 24 34.64 -22.08 1.22
N LYS A 25 35.08 -22.04 2.48
CA LYS A 25 34.24 -22.37 3.66
C LYS A 25 33.77 -21.15 4.43
N ILE A 26 34.54 -20.05 4.49
CA ILE A 26 34.18 -18.86 5.29
C ILE A 26 33.45 -17.81 4.44
N LYS A 27 33.77 -17.68 3.16
CA LYS A 27 33.09 -16.74 2.26
C LYS A 27 31.70 -17.21 1.78
N ALA A 28 31.31 -18.44 2.13
CA ALA A 28 30.00 -19.03 1.87
C ALA A 28 29.01 -18.87 3.04
N VAL A 29 29.25 -17.92 3.95
CA VAL A 29 28.25 -17.47 4.93
C VAL A 29 27.77 -16.08 4.54
N GLN A 30 27.27 -15.94 3.31
CA GLN A 30 26.14 -15.05 3.11
C GLN A 30 24.94 -15.86 3.60
N GLU A 31 24.27 -15.38 4.63
CA GLU A 31 23.02 -15.97 5.11
C GLU A 31 22.10 -16.22 3.92
N GLU A 32 21.99 -17.47 3.47
CA GLU A 32 20.82 -17.93 2.74
C GLU A 32 19.66 -17.67 3.69
N ARG A 33 18.93 -16.56 3.48
CA ARG A 33 17.63 -16.38 4.10
C ARG A 33 16.88 -17.67 3.86
N LEU A 34 16.52 -18.38 4.93
CA LEU A 34 15.59 -19.52 4.86
C LEU A 34 14.30 -19.00 4.21
N THR A 35 14.20 -19.14 2.90
CA THR A 35 13.20 -18.50 2.03
C THR A 35 11.79 -18.97 2.32
N GLU A 36 11.62 -20.03 3.10
CA GLU A 36 10.32 -20.63 3.38
C GLU A 36 9.71 -20.17 4.72
N THR A 37 10.52 -19.80 5.72
CA THR A 37 10.02 -19.52 7.08
C THR A 37 9.90 -18.03 7.42
N THR A 38 10.37 -17.14 6.53
CA THR A 38 10.27 -15.67 6.68
C THR A 38 9.41 -15.00 5.61
N ALA A 39 8.60 -15.75 4.86
CA ALA A 39 7.69 -15.18 3.88
C ALA A 39 6.52 -14.47 4.58
N LEU A 40 6.53 -13.13 4.62
CA LEU A 40 5.44 -12.29 5.17
C LEU A 40 4.07 -12.91 4.90
N THR A 41 3.29 -13.24 5.92
CA THR A 41 1.93 -13.79 5.71
C THR A 41 1.00 -12.70 5.16
N ARG A 42 -0.13 -13.07 4.53
CA ARG A 42 -1.17 -12.10 4.12
C ARG A 42 -1.48 -11.12 5.26
N SER A 43 -1.67 -11.63 6.47
CA SER A 43 -1.97 -10.81 7.65
C SER A 43 -0.84 -9.84 8.02
N LEU A 44 0.43 -10.20 7.83
CA LEU A 44 1.56 -9.30 8.08
C LEU A 44 1.69 -8.22 7.00
N ILE A 45 1.47 -8.59 5.74
CA ILE A 45 1.44 -7.67 4.59
C ILE A 45 0.37 -6.59 4.83
N ILE A 46 -0.85 -7.02 5.15
CA ILE A 46 -1.98 -6.11 5.43
C ILE A 46 -1.73 -5.23 6.66
N LYS A 47 -1.13 -5.77 7.73
CA LYS A 47 -0.75 -4.96 8.90
C LYS A 47 0.29 -3.90 8.54
N GLY A 48 1.27 -4.23 7.70
CA GLY A 48 2.26 -3.27 7.20
C GLY A 48 1.63 -2.14 6.39
N ALA A 49 0.69 -2.48 5.51
CA ALA A 49 -0.08 -1.52 4.71
C ALA A 49 -0.95 -0.60 5.59
N LYS A 50 -1.70 -1.15 6.56
CA LYS A 50 -2.48 -0.36 7.53
C LYS A 50 -1.65 0.57 8.40
N ALA A 51 -0.39 0.22 8.66
CA ALA A 51 0.54 1.03 9.43
C ALA A 51 1.33 2.03 8.56
N GLU A 52 0.92 2.23 7.30
CA GLU A 52 1.57 3.12 6.32
C GLU A 52 3.06 2.79 6.11
N LYS A 53 3.45 1.52 6.31
CA LYS A 53 4.81 1.02 6.09
C LYS A 53 5.01 0.41 4.71
N LEU A 54 3.91 0.16 4.00
CA LEU A 54 3.89 -0.31 2.62
C LEU A 54 2.97 0.61 1.83
N THR A 55 3.41 1.00 0.65
CA THR A 55 2.58 1.69 -0.34
C THR A 55 1.54 0.71 -0.92
N ARG A 56 0.56 1.25 -1.67
CA ARG A 56 -0.45 0.43 -2.34
C ARG A 56 0.20 -0.57 -3.29
N GLU A 57 1.09 -0.08 -4.14
CA GLU A 57 1.81 -0.87 -5.15
C GLU A 57 2.65 -1.98 -4.49
N GLU A 58 3.44 -1.64 -3.47
CA GLU A 58 4.24 -2.62 -2.71
C GLU A 58 3.37 -3.70 -2.05
N THR A 59 2.20 -3.30 -1.54
CA THR A 59 1.27 -4.24 -0.92
C THR A 59 0.67 -5.21 -1.94
N ILE A 60 0.27 -4.70 -3.12
CA ILE A 60 -0.26 -5.51 -4.21
C ILE A 60 0.81 -6.49 -4.71
N GLU A 61 2.04 -6.04 -4.92
CA GLU A 61 3.15 -6.90 -5.35
C GLU A 61 3.43 -8.02 -4.35
N LEU A 62 3.46 -7.71 -3.06
CA LEU A 62 3.66 -8.69 -1.99
C LEU A 62 2.52 -9.72 -1.90
N LEU A 63 1.28 -9.30 -2.19
CA LEU A 63 0.15 -10.20 -2.29
C LEU A 63 0.25 -11.08 -3.55
N MET A 64 0.68 -10.54 -4.69
CA MET A 64 0.86 -11.34 -5.90
C MET A 64 1.92 -12.44 -5.72
N LEU A 65 2.98 -12.19 -4.95
CA LEU A 65 3.97 -13.20 -4.55
C LEU A 65 3.36 -14.33 -3.69
N LYS A 66 2.14 -14.18 -3.19
CA LYS A 66 1.36 -15.21 -2.47
C LYS A 66 0.40 -15.99 -3.37
N ASN A 67 0.55 -15.89 -4.69
CA ASN A 67 -0.34 -16.49 -5.70
C ASN A 67 -1.74 -15.90 -5.72
N TYR A 68 -1.93 -14.66 -5.24
CA TYR A 68 -3.10 -13.88 -5.62
C TYR A 68 -2.87 -13.31 -7.01
N ASP A 69 -3.87 -13.33 -7.88
CA ASP A 69 -3.79 -12.55 -9.10
C ASP A 69 -3.81 -11.03 -8.77
N LYS A 70 -3.46 -10.20 -9.76
CA LYS A 70 -3.37 -8.75 -9.56
C LYS A 70 -4.69 -8.18 -9.03
N TRP A 71 -5.81 -8.64 -9.55
CA TRP A 71 -7.11 -8.16 -9.15
C TRP A 71 -7.48 -8.62 -7.73
N GLU A 72 -7.23 -9.88 -7.39
CA GLU A 72 -7.45 -10.41 -6.04
C GLU A 72 -6.63 -9.65 -5.00
N ALA A 73 -5.37 -9.32 -5.33
CA ALA A 73 -4.49 -8.52 -4.49
C ALA A 73 -5.02 -7.10 -4.29
N GLU A 74 -5.49 -6.44 -5.35
CA GLU A 74 -6.14 -5.13 -5.30
C GLU A 74 -7.40 -5.17 -4.46
N TYR A 75 -8.27 -6.18 -4.65
CA TYR A 75 -9.48 -6.36 -3.87
C TYR A 75 -9.16 -6.56 -2.38
N ILE A 76 -8.19 -7.42 -2.05
CA ILE A 76 -7.75 -7.65 -0.66
C ILE A 76 -7.23 -6.35 -0.03
N PHE A 77 -6.44 -5.56 -0.75
CA PHE A 77 -6.00 -4.25 -0.28
C PHE A 77 -7.20 -3.34 -0.01
N ASP A 78 -8.13 -3.29 -0.95
CA ASP A 78 -9.28 -2.40 -0.89
C ASP A 78 -10.25 -2.78 0.26
N ILE A 79 -10.42 -4.07 0.57
CA ILE A 79 -11.31 -4.47 1.67
C ILE A 79 -10.63 -4.39 3.04
N GLU A 80 -9.34 -4.74 3.11
CA GLU A 80 -8.67 -4.85 4.39
C GLU A 80 -8.06 -3.53 4.80
N VAL A 81 -7.37 -2.83 3.90
CA VAL A 81 -6.55 -1.65 4.20
C VAL A 81 -7.39 -0.38 4.09
N THR A 82 -8.07 -0.16 2.95
CA THR A 82 -8.96 1.00 2.80
C THR A 82 -10.35 0.75 3.38
N GLY A 83 -10.88 -0.47 3.27
CA GLY A 83 -12.20 -0.89 3.78
C GLY A 83 -12.30 -1.11 5.29
N ALA A 84 -11.23 -0.88 6.06
CA ALA A 84 -11.35 -0.77 7.53
C ALA A 84 -12.13 0.49 7.96
N ALA A 85 -12.30 1.46 7.07
CA ALA A 85 -13.23 2.58 7.24
C ALA A 85 -14.54 2.28 6.49
N SER A 86 -15.68 2.55 7.14
CA SER A 86 -16.95 2.63 6.41
C SER A 86 -16.79 3.68 5.30
N PRO A 87 -17.34 3.47 4.08
CA PRO A 87 -17.25 4.46 3.02
C PRO A 87 -17.70 5.83 3.51
N GLU A 88 -16.84 6.83 3.41
CA GLU A 88 -17.09 8.18 3.89
C GLU A 88 -17.76 9.03 2.79
N THR A 89 -17.66 8.56 1.54
CA THR A 89 -18.19 9.23 0.36
C THR A 89 -19.04 8.30 -0.53
N PRO A 90 -19.98 8.86 -1.30
CA PRO A 90 -20.76 8.08 -2.27
C PRO A 90 -19.91 7.34 -3.31
N MET A 91 -18.78 7.90 -3.75
CA MET A 91 -17.93 7.24 -4.74
C MET A 91 -17.14 6.06 -4.16
N GLU A 92 -16.69 6.12 -2.91
CA GLU A 92 -16.10 4.97 -2.23
C GLU A 92 -17.12 3.84 -2.06
N PHE A 93 -18.35 4.19 -1.70
CA PHE A 93 -19.43 3.19 -1.63
C PHE A 93 -19.65 2.56 -3.01
N ARG A 94 -19.63 3.37 -4.08
CA ARG A 94 -19.71 2.84 -5.44
C ARG A 94 -18.54 1.93 -5.77
N GLN A 95 -17.31 2.30 -5.43
CA GLN A 95 -16.13 1.45 -5.66
C GLN A 95 -16.30 0.08 -4.99
N LEU A 96 -16.81 0.04 -3.75
CA LEU A 96 -17.11 -1.20 -3.04
C LEU A 96 -18.17 -2.05 -3.78
N VAL A 97 -19.21 -1.41 -4.31
CA VAL A 97 -20.26 -2.10 -5.08
C VAL A 97 -19.70 -2.65 -6.40
N GLU A 98 -18.93 -1.85 -7.13
CA GLU A 98 -18.35 -2.25 -8.42
C GLU A 98 -17.30 -3.35 -8.24
N SER A 99 -16.50 -3.31 -7.15
CA SER A 99 -15.56 -4.38 -6.82
C SER A 99 -16.26 -5.69 -6.48
N TYR A 100 -17.37 -5.63 -5.74
CA TYR A 100 -18.22 -6.80 -5.50
C TYR A 100 -18.80 -7.36 -6.81
N ARG A 101 -19.33 -6.50 -7.69
CA ARG A 101 -19.86 -6.92 -9.00
C ARG A 101 -18.81 -7.63 -9.84
N HIS A 102 -17.60 -7.09 -9.88
CA HIS A 102 -16.48 -7.74 -10.55
C HIS A 102 -16.17 -9.12 -9.94
N ALA A 103 -16.14 -9.23 -8.60
CA ALA A 103 -15.85 -10.49 -7.90
C ALA A 103 -16.87 -11.61 -8.21
N VAL A 104 -18.13 -11.26 -8.46
CA VAL A 104 -19.19 -12.23 -8.80
C VAL A 104 -19.40 -12.39 -10.31
N GLY A 105 -18.52 -11.81 -11.14
CA GLY A 105 -18.58 -11.93 -12.61
C GLY A 105 -19.74 -11.15 -13.25
N LEU A 106 -20.27 -10.14 -12.57
CA LEU A 106 -21.24 -9.22 -13.13
C LEU A 106 -20.54 -8.07 -13.88
N ASP A 107 -21.26 -7.46 -14.81
CA ASP A 107 -20.82 -6.23 -15.48
C ASP A 107 -20.55 -5.14 -14.43
N PHE A 108 -19.40 -4.48 -14.53
CA PHE A 108 -18.91 -3.51 -13.56
C PHE A 108 -18.26 -2.31 -14.27
N LYS A 109 -18.17 -1.19 -13.55
CA LYS A 109 -17.44 -0.01 -14.01
C LYS A 109 -16.29 0.29 -13.07
N GLU A 110 -15.10 0.43 -13.62
CA GLU A 110 -13.93 0.88 -12.86
C GLU A 110 -14.15 2.32 -12.37
N VAL A 111 -13.95 2.54 -11.07
CA VAL A 111 -14.00 3.87 -10.46
C VAL A 111 -12.56 4.38 -10.35
N PRO A 112 -12.17 5.43 -11.10
CA PRO A 112 -10.80 5.89 -11.09
C PRO A 112 -10.37 6.48 -9.74
N PRO A 113 -9.10 6.27 -9.31
CA PRO A 113 -8.58 6.80 -8.05
C PRO A 113 -8.76 8.32 -7.90
N GLU A 114 -8.49 9.08 -8.96
CA GLU A 114 -8.62 10.54 -8.98
C GLU A 114 -10.07 11.01 -8.74
N LEU A 115 -11.06 10.20 -9.11
CA LEU A 115 -12.46 10.51 -8.88
C LEU A 115 -12.85 10.30 -7.41
N LEU A 116 -12.27 9.29 -6.76
CA LEU A 116 -12.43 9.04 -5.32
C LEU A 116 -11.80 10.17 -4.50
N GLU A 117 -10.59 10.58 -4.86
CA GLU A 117 -9.91 11.71 -4.22
C GLU A 117 -10.69 13.02 -4.37
N ALA A 118 -11.26 13.27 -5.57
CA ALA A 118 -12.10 14.43 -5.81
C ALA A 118 -13.38 14.42 -4.95
N ASP A 119 -14.02 13.26 -4.76
CA ASP A 119 -15.20 13.15 -3.90
C ASP A 119 -14.85 13.37 -2.41
N ARG A 120 -13.75 12.79 -1.94
CA ARG A 120 -13.21 13.01 -0.59
C ARG A 120 -12.95 14.48 -0.33
N LYS A 121 -12.21 15.14 -1.23
CA LYS A 121 -11.89 16.57 -1.11
C LYS A 121 -13.14 17.42 -0.99
N ARG A 122 -14.17 17.15 -1.80
CA ARG A 122 -15.45 17.85 -1.73
C ARG A 122 -16.16 17.59 -0.40
N SER A 123 -16.18 16.34 0.06
CA SER A 123 -16.79 15.96 1.34
C SER A 123 -16.12 16.69 2.52
N ASP A 124 -14.79 16.70 2.55
CA ASP A 124 -14.00 17.39 3.56
C ASP A 124 -14.28 18.89 3.58
N LEU A 125 -14.36 19.53 2.40
CA LEU A 125 -14.69 20.95 2.29
C LEU A 125 -16.11 21.24 2.80
N ARG A 126 -17.09 20.35 2.55
CA ARG A 126 -18.43 20.48 3.16
C ARG A 126 -18.39 20.41 4.67
N ILE A 127 -17.63 19.48 5.24
CA ILE A 127 -17.49 19.34 6.69
C ILE A 127 -16.82 20.57 7.28
N LYS A 128 -15.71 21.04 6.69
CA LYS A 128 -15.00 22.25 7.12
C LYS A 128 -15.88 23.50 7.04
N LEU A 129 -16.66 23.65 5.97
CA LEU A 129 -17.59 24.78 5.82
C LEU A 129 -18.72 24.71 6.86
N ALA A 130 -19.28 23.52 7.11
CA ALA A 130 -20.29 23.32 8.13
C ALA A 130 -19.75 23.63 9.54
N ASP A 131 -18.54 23.16 9.86
CA ASP A 131 -17.85 23.48 11.10
C ASP A 131 -17.63 25.00 11.24
N ALA A 132 -17.03 25.64 10.23
CA ALA A 132 -16.77 27.09 10.19
C ALA A 132 -18.04 27.91 10.43
N ARG A 133 -19.15 27.54 9.79
CA ARG A 133 -20.46 28.17 10.01
C ARG A 133 -20.98 27.92 11.44
N SER A 134 -20.79 26.71 11.98
CA SER A 134 -21.23 26.37 13.33
C SER A 134 -20.50 27.16 14.42
N ARG A 135 -19.19 27.37 14.25
CA ARG A 135 -18.36 28.16 15.17
C ARG A 135 -18.39 29.66 14.91
N LYS A 136 -19.17 30.13 13.93
CA LYS A 136 -19.27 31.53 13.50
C LYS A 136 -17.89 32.13 13.18
N ALA A 137 -17.13 31.39 12.37
CA ALA A 137 -15.86 31.84 11.83
C ALA A 137 -15.97 33.20 11.10
N PRO A 138 -14.85 33.92 10.91
CA PRO A 138 -14.83 35.14 10.10
C PRO A 138 -15.44 34.92 8.70
N GLU A 139 -16.10 35.95 8.17
CA GLU A 139 -16.78 35.88 6.86
C GLU A 139 -15.81 35.57 5.72
N ASP A 140 -14.57 36.06 5.80
CA ASP A 140 -13.51 35.77 4.82
C ASP A 140 -13.20 34.27 4.76
N GLU A 141 -13.11 33.61 5.92
CA GLU A 141 -12.85 32.17 6.01
C GLU A 141 -14.01 31.35 5.42
N ILE A 142 -15.24 31.73 5.75
CA ILE A 142 -16.45 31.08 5.22
C ILE A 142 -16.53 31.26 3.71
N SER A 143 -16.25 32.46 3.22
CA SER A 143 -16.27 32.79 1.79
C SER A 143 -15.21 32.02 1.01
N GLN A 144 -14.01 31.89 1.56
CA GLN A 144 -12.94 31.11 0.96
C GLN A 144 -13.31 29.62 0.86
N LEU A 145 -13.76 29.01 1.97
CA LEU A 145 -14.17 27.60 1.99
C LEU A 145 -15.35 27.33 1.04
N GLN A 146 -16.26 28.29 0.90
CA GLN A 146 -17.38 28.18 -0.03
C GLN A 146 -16.92 28.22 -1.49
N ALA A 147 -16.00 29.11 -1.85
CA ALA A 147 -15.43 29.15 -3.19
C ALA A 147 -14.63 27.89 -3.53
N GLU A 148 -13.82 27.39 -2.59
CA GLU A 148 -13.06 26.14 -2.76
C GLU A 148 -13.99 24.93 -2.95
N LEU A 149 -15.08 24.87 -2.18
CA LEU A 149 -16.09 23.82 -2.31
C LEU A 149 -16.76 23.85 -3.69
N GLU A 150 -17.13 25.04 -4.18
CA GLU A 150 -17.78 25.18 -5.49
C GLU A 150 -16.88 24.72 -6.64
N ILE A 151 -15.58 25.07 -6.59
CA ILE A 151 -14.58 24.58 -7.54
C ILE A 151 -14.47 23.05 -7.47
N ALA A 152 -14.41 22.48 -6.27
CA ALA A 152 -14.33 21.03 -6.08
C ALA A 152 -15.59 20.31 -6.61
N GLU A 153 -16.78 20.88 -6.39
CA GLU A 153 -18.05 20.35 -6.89
C GLU A 153 -18.12 20.31 -8.42
N VAL A 154 -17.73 21.40 -9.08
CA VAL A 154 -17.70 21.47 -10.55
C VAL A 154 -16.68 20.49 -11.11
N THR A 155 -15.48 20.43 -10.51
CA THR A 155 -14.41 19.51 -10.92
C THR A 155 -14.88 18.06 -10.84
N PHE A 156 -15.43 17.67 -9.68
CA PHE A 156 -15.95 16.33 -9.46
C PHE A 156 -17.06 15.97 -10.46
N LYS A 157 -18.00 16.89 -10.72
CA LYS A 157 -19.10 16.67 -11.67
C LYS A 157 -18.58 16.45 -13.08
N ASN A 158 -17.60 17.22 -13.52
CA ASN A 158 -16.99 17.09 -14.85
C ASN A 158 -16.22 15.77 -14.98
N MET A 159 -15.44 15.39 -13.97
CA MET A 159 -14.73 14.11 -13.95
C MET A 159 -15.70 12.94 -14.00
N LYS A 160 -16.73 12.95 -13.13
CA LYS A 160 -17.75 11.91 -13.08
C LYS A 160 -18.46 11.72 -14.44
N ALA A 161 -18.81 12.83 -15.11
CA ALA A 161 -19.39 12.78 -16.45
C ALA A 161 -18.40 12.22 -17.49
N GLY A 162 -17.12 12.57 -17.40
CA GLY A 162 -16.05 12.07 -18.28
C GLY A 162 -15.89 10.54 -18.22
N TYR A 163 -16.10 9.94 -17.04
CA TYR A 163 -16.04 8.49 -16.85
C TYR A 163 -17.37 7.77 -17.10
N GLY A 164 -18.45 8.48 -17.47
CA GLY A 164 -19.76 7.88 -17.69
C GLY A 164 -20.37 7.25 -16.43
N LEU A 165 -20.11 7.86 -15.27
CA LEU A 165 -20.54 7.43 -13.94
C LEU A 165 -21.66 8.32 -13.38
#